data_AF-A0A519Q4R5-F1
#
_entry.id   AF-A0A519Q4R5-F1
#
_cell.length_a   1.000
_cell.length_b   1.000
_cell.length_c   1.000
_cell.angle_alpha   90.00
_cell.angle_beta   90.00
_cell.angle_gamma   90.00
#
_symmetry.space_group_name_H-M   'P 1'
#
loop_
_entity.id
_entity.type
_entity.pdbx_description
1 polymer ?
#
loop_
_entity_poly.entity_id
_entity_poly.type
_entity_poly.pdbx_seq_one_letter_code
_entity_poly.pdbx_strand_id
1 'polypeptide(L)'
;AVIECVLRNTTARLSQLGVEGVVSLTRHSAQLREHLLRRPELRPSGAYVMFWWCDAAERRTILQRFAVSREVMQEVSEDVFAMAAREGWADPVSRKALQFIERRQRNRAAIAKSPFDSLEAAVASAAANGLSRETAAEISYLAGVKPLTGAKILGDPGGEPLAILCKATGMGRMDLENLWRSMRRPERTEDGLLHPAWERVLTTYEMLAVDRAQTVLRYWNWSLSSALTPALMQAIRSGESDGLDEYSAPERAAMMALAENFGR
;
A
#
# COMPACT_ATOMS: atom_id res chain seq x y z
N ALA A 1 -25.33 -1.36 -14.12
CA ALA A 1 -26.71 -1.38 -13.60
C ALA A 1 -26.93 -2.50 -12.57
N VAL A 2 -26.88 -3.79 -12.92
CA VAL A 2 -27.17 -4.89 -11.98
C VAL A 2 -26.21 -4.94 -10.79
N ILE A 3 -24.89 -4.91 -11.05
CA ILE A 3 -23.86 -4.95 -10.00
C ILE A 3 -24.03 -3.80 -9.02
N GLU A 4 -24.26 -2.58 -9.52
CA GLU A 4 -24.49 -1.41 -8.69
C GLU A 4 -25.72 -1.56 -7.78
N CYS A 5 -26.84 -2.06 -8.32
CA CYS A 5 -28.05 -2.35 -7.55
C CYS A 5 -27.78 -3.35 -6.43
N VAL A 6 -27.02 -4.42 -6.73
CA VAL A 6 -26.61 -5.43 -5.75
C VAL A 6 -25.72 -4.83 -4.66
N LEU A 7 -24.75 -3.97 -5.02
CA LEU A 7 -23.88 -3.32 -4.04
C LEU A 7 -24.67 -2.38 -3.12
N ARG A 8 -25.64 -1.63 -3.66
CA ARG A 8 -26.54 -0.75 -2.90
C ARG A 8 -27.46 -1.51 -1.95
N ASN A 9 -27.81 -2.76 -2.25
CA ASN A 9 -28.61 -3.58 -1.37
C ASN A 9 -27.78 -4.16 -0.22
N THR A 10 -27.72 -3.44 0.91
CA THR A 10 -26.97 -3.85 2.11
C THR A 10 -27.49 -5.11 2.79
N THR A 11 -28.69 -5.60 2.42
CA THR A 11 -29.25 -6.85 2.95
C THR A 11 -28.80 -8.10 2.18
N ALA A 12 -28.40 -7.95 0.91
CA ALA A 12 -27.80 -9.04 0.15
C ALA A 12 -26.43 -9.39 0.74
N ARG A 13 -26.10 -10.68 0.89
CA ARG A 13 -24.74 -11.10 1.25
C ARG A 13 -23.97 -11.51 0.02
N LEU A 14 -22.77 -10.94 -0.15
CA LEU A 14 -21.91 -11.23 -1.29
C LEU A 14 -20.88 -12.29 -0.92
N SER A 15 -20.66 -13.24 -1.82
CA SER A 15 -19.52 -14.17 -1.69
C SER A 15 -18.21 -13.40 -1.82
N GLN A 16 -17.14 -13.93 -1.22
CA GLN A 16 -15.82 -13.29 -1.32
C GLN A 16 -15.32 -13.25 -2.78
N LEU A 17 -15.56 -14.31 -3.55
CA LEU A 17 -15.27 -14.32 -4.97
C LEU A 17 -16.04 -13.22 -5.73
N GLY A 18 -17.32 -13.02 -5.41
CA GLY A 18 -18.13 -11.95 -5.99
C GLY A 18 -17.59 -10.57 -5.66
N VAL A 19 -17.22 -10.33 -4.39
CA VAL A 19 -16.60 -9.06 -3.96
C VAL A 19 -15.28 -8.81 -4.69
N GLU A 20 -14.42 -9.82 -4.79
CA GLU A 20 -13.14 -9.73 -5.51
C GLU A 20 -13.34 -9.47 -7.01
N GLY A 21 -14.34 -10.08 -7.64
CA GLY A 21 -14.72 -9.77 -9.02
C GLY A 21 -15.13 -8.30 -9.18
N VAL A 22 -15.91 -7.75 -8.23
CA VAL A 22 -16.30 -6.34 -8.27
C VAL A 22 -15.10 -5.40 -8.04
N VAL A 23 -14.14 -5.76 -7.17
CA VAL A 23 -12.90 -4.98 -6.96
C VAL A 23 -12.21 -4.72 -8.30
N SER A 24 -12.04 -5.74 -9.14
CA SER A 24 -11.46 -5.60 -10.49
C SER A 24 -12.24 -4.63 -11.36
N LEU A 25 -13.57 -4.73 -11.36
CA LEU A 25 -14.45 -3.86 -12.15
C LEU A 25 -14.37 -2.39 -11.72
N THR A 26 -14.10 -2.11 -10.44
CA THR A 26 -14.02 -0.74 -9.95
C THR A 26 -12.92 0.10 -10.60
N ARG A 27 -11.90 -0.53 -11.20
CA ARG A 27 -10.85 0.17 -11.94
C ARG A 27 -11.43 0.99 -13.09
N HIS A 28 -12.37 0.41 -13.83
CA HIS A 28 -13.01 1.04 -15.00
C HIS A 28 -14.41 1.57 -14.70
N SER A 29 -14.90 1.47 -13.45
CA SER A 29 -16.25 1.86 -13.08
C SER A 29 -16.25 2.59 -11.74
N ALA A 30 -15.97 3.90 -11.78
CA ALA A 30 -15.91 4.76 -10.59
C ALA A 30 -17.20 4.72 -9.77
N GLN A 31 -18.37 4.66 -10.41
CA GLN A 31 -19.67 4.55 -9.74
C GLN A 31 -19.80 3.33 -8.81
N LEU A 32 -19.00 2.27 -9.00
CA LEU A 32 -19.03 1.09 -8.13
C LEU A 32 -18.19 1.25 -6.86
N ARG A 33 -17.17 2.12 -6.88
CA ARG A 33 -16.17 2.26 -5.81
C ARG A 33 -16.82 2.68 -4.49
N GLU A 34 -17.61 3.76 -4.51
CA GLU A 34 -18.27 4.29 -3.31
C GLU A 34 -19.24 3.26 -2.68
N HIS A 35 -19.94 2.47 -3.50
CA HIS A 35 -20.85 1.43 -3.01
C HIS A 35 -20.07 0.23 -2.45
N LEU A 36 -19.01 -0.22 -3.13
CA LEU A 36 -18.18 -1.32 -2.68
C LEU A 36 -17.43 -0.97 -1.38
N LEU A 37 -16.91 0.26 -1.26
CA LEU A 37 -16.22 0.76 -0.07
C LEU A 37 -17.12 0.85 1.17
N ARG A 38 -18.45 0.72 1.03
CA ARG A 38 -19.41 0.65 2.15
C ARG A 38 -19.80 -0.77 2.53
N ARG A 39 -19.43 -1.78 1.74
CA ARG A 39 -19.78 -3.18 2.00
C ARG A 39 -19.03 -3.76 3.20
N PRO A 40 -19.70 -4.47 4.13
CA PRO A 40 -19.02 -5.16 5.21
C PRO A 40 -18.17 -6.34 4.72
N GLU A 41 -18.47 -6.90 3.56
CA GLU A 41 -17.75 -8.06 3.01
C GLU A 41 -16.42 -7.68 2.34
N LEU A 42 -16.20 -6.39 2.03
CA LEU A 42 -14.94 -5.91 1.48
C LEU A 42 -13.84 -6.09 2.52
N ARG A 43 -12.85 -6.91 2.19
CA ARG A 43 -11.67 -7.12 3.03
C ARG A 43 -10.67 -5.98 2.84
N PRO A 44 -9.82 -5.68 3.85
CA PRO A 44 -8.74 -4.70 3.72
C PRO A 44 -7.86 -4.93 2.48
N SER A 45 -7.63 -6.19 2.11
CA SER A 45 -6.86 -6.55 0.92
C SER A 45 -7.39 -5.93 -0.37
N GLY A 46 -8.71 -6.00 -0.59
CA GLY A 46 -9.36 -5.39 -1.74
C GLY A 46 -9.32 -3.86 -1.67
N ALA A 47 -9.59 -3.29 -0.50
CA ALA A 47 -9.57 -1.84 -0.30
C ALA A 47 -8.17 -1.22 -0.56
N TYR A 48 -7.10 -1.83 -0.04
CA TYR A 48 -5.74 -1.36 -0.23
C TYR A 48 -5.23 -1.49 -1.66
N VAL A 49 -5.83 -2.39 -2.44
CA VAL A 49 -5.57 -2.53 -3.88
C VAL A 49 -6.30 -1.44 -4.64
N MET A 50 -7.59 -1.22 -4.32
CA MET A 50 -8.39 -0.14 -4.87
C MET A 50 -7.75 1.24 -4.69
N PHE A 51 -7.05 1.44 -3.57
CA PHE A 51 -6.32 2.67 -3.26
C PHE A 51 -5.53 3.23 -4.47
N TRP A 52 -4.89 2.35 -5.25
CA TRP A 52 -4.02 2.75 -6.35
C TRP A 52 -4.73 3.40 -7.55
N TRP A 53 -6.05 3.22 -7.69
CA TRP A 53 -6.87 3.84 -8.75
C TRP A 53 -8.07 4.64 -8.22
N CYS A 54 -8.25 4.67 -6.90
CA CYS A 54 -9.25 5.47 -6.23
C CYS A 54 -8.86 6.95 -6.22
N ASP A 55 -9.87 7.82 -6.20
CA ASP A 55 -9.69 9.26 -6.01
C ASP A 55 -9.34 9.61 -4.55
N ALA A 56 -9.14 10.91 -4.29
CA ALA A 56 -8.76 11.40 -2.97
C ALA A 56 -9.78 11.07 -1.85
N ALA A 57 -11.09 11.18 -2.14
CA ALA A 57 -12.14 10.93 -1.16
C ALA A 57 -12.27 9.44 -0.85
N GLU A 58 -12.15 8.61 -1.88
CA GLU A 58 -12.13 7.15 -1.79
C GLU A 58 -10.89 6.66 -1.05
N ARG A 59 -9.69 7.19 -1.35
CA ARG A 59 -8.43 6.90 -0.63
C ARG A 59 -8.54 7.25 0.85
N ARG A 60 -9.11 8.40 1.19
CA ARG A 60 -9.37 8.78 2.59
C ARG A 60 -10.27 7.76 3.27
N THR A 61 -11.37 7.36 2.61
CA THR A 61 -12.29 6.34 3.12
C THR A 61 -11.56 5.01 3.36
N ILE A 62 -10.70 4.60 2.43
CA ILE A 62 -9.90 3.39 2.54
C ILE A 62 -9.02 3.43 3.80
N LEU A 63 -8.26 4.51 3.98
CA LEU A 63 -7.36 4.66 5.13
C LEU A 63 -8.10 4.79 6.46
N GLN A 64 -9.29 5.40 6.48
CA GLN A 64 -10.08 5.54 7.70
C GLN A 64 -10.74 4.22 8.12
N ARG A 65 -11.26 3.46 7.16
CA ARG A 65 -12.07 2.26 7.43
C ARG A 65 -11.26 0.98 7.55
N PHE A 66 -10.22 0.84 6.73
CA PHE A 66 -9.50 -0.44 6.58
C PHE A 66 -8.12 -0.45 7.20
N ALA A 67 -7.57 0.71 7.63
CA ALA A 67 -6.30 0.75 8.32
C ALA A 67 -6.45 0.18 9.74
N VAL A 68 -6.29 -1.15 9.84
CA VAL A 68 -6.37 -1.90 11.09
C VAL A 68 -5.07 -1.75 11.88
N SER A 69 -5.19 -1.52 13.19
CA SER A 69 -4.04 -1.49 14.10
C SER A 69 -3.36 -2.86 14.17
N ARG A 70 -2.06 -2.83 14.44
CA ARG A 70 -1.31 -4.09 14.64
C ARG A 70 -1.88 -4.91 15.81
N GLU A 71 -2.34 -4.24 16.86
CA GLU A 71 -2.92 -4.88 18.05
C GLU A 71 -4.12 -5.76 17.71
N VAL A 72 -5.03 -5.25 16.86
CA VAL A 72 -6.19 -6.03 16.41
C VAL A 72 -5.74 -7.24 15.58
N MET A 73 -4.73 -7.09 14.73
CA MET A 73 -4.16 -8.21 13.97
C MET A 73 -3.53 -9.27 14.88
N GLN A 74 -2.93 -8.86 15.99
CA GLN A 74 -2.34 -9.76 16.98
C GLN A 74 -3.42 -10.52 17.75
N GLU A 75 -4.45 -9.80 18.23
CA GLU A 75 -5.57 -10.36 18.98
C GLU A 75 -6.32 -11.44 18.18
N VAL A 76 -6.71 -11.15 16.93
CA VAL A 76 -7.46 -12.11 16.10
C VAL A 76 -6.65 -13.33 15.66
N SER A 77 -5.32 -13.29 15.85
CA SER A 77 -4.40 -14.34 15.41
C SER A 77 -3.66 -15.01 16.59
N GLU A 78 -4.05 -14.71 17.84
CA GLU A 78 -3.35 -15.16 19.04
C GLU A 78 -3.22 -16.68 19.11
N ASP A 79 -4.31 -17.40 18.87
CA ASP A 79 -4.33 -18.87 18.87
C ASP A 79 -3.42 -19.46 17.78
N VAL A 80 -3.42 -18.86 16.58
CA VAL A 80 -2.57 -19.28 15.46
C VAL A 80 -1.10 -19.07 15.79
N PHE A 81 -0.75 -17.96 16.43
CA PHE A 81 0.62 -17.70 16.88
C PHE A 81 1.05 -18.63 18.00
N ALA A 82 0.17 -18.95 18.96
CA ALA A 82 0.46 -19.91 20.01
C ALA A 82 0.73 -21.32 19.44
N MET A 83 -0.03 -21.72 18.41
CA MET A 83 0.20 -22.97 17.69
C MET A 83 1.53 -22.94 16.92
N ALA A 84 1.77 -21.92 16.10
CA ALA A 84 3.00 -21.79 15.32
C ALA A 84 4.26 -21.72 16.21
N ALA A 85 4.17 -21.11 17.39
CA ALA A 85 5.26 -21.05 18.36
C ALA A 85 5.60 -22.44 18.95
N ARG A 86 4.60 -23.28 19.23
CA ARG A 86 4.82 -24.68 19.69
C ARG A 86 5.52 -25.52 18.64
N GLU A 87 5.30 -25.22 17.36
CA GLU A 87 5.95 -25.87 16.21
C GLU A 87 7.27 -25.19 15.81
N GLY A 88 7.79 -24.28 16.64
CA GLY A 88 9.08 -23.61 16.40
C GLY A 88 9.10 -22.74 15.14
N TRP A 89 7.95 -22.24 14.69
CA TRP A 89 7.81 -21.45 13.46
C TRP A 89 8.35 -22.16 12.21
N ALA A 90 8.31 -23.49 12.18
CA ALA A 90 8.80 -24.27 11.06
C ALA A 90 8.05 -23.94 9.76
N ASP A 91 6.77 -23.61 9.84
CA ASP A 91 5.91 -23.28 8.71
C ASP A 91 6.29 -21.93 8.04
N PRO A 92 6.58 -21.91 6.72
CA PRO A 92 6.87 -20.69 5.97
C PRO A 92 5.73 -19.66 5.97
N VAL A 93 4.46 -20.10 6.01
CA VAL A 93 3.30 -19.18 6.02
C VAL A 93 3.24 -18.44 7.35
N SER A 94 3.47 -19.13 8.45
CA SER A 94 3.53 -18.58 9.81
C SER A 94 4.68 -17.58 9.96
N ARG A 95 5.88 -17.88 9.43
CA ARG A 95 7.00 -16.92 9.40
C ARG A 95 6.68 -15.67 8.57
N LYS A 96 5.91 -15.81 7.50
CA LYS A 96 5.47 -14.66 6.68
C LYS A 96 4.38 -13.85 7.39
N ALA A 97 3.47 -14.50 8.10
CA ALA A 97 2.45 -13.84 8.91
C ALA A 97 3.07 -13.00 10.04
N LEU A 98 4.16 -13.47 10.66
CA LEU A 98 4.92 -12.70 11.66
C LEU A 98 5.38 -11.33 11.15
N GLN A 99 5.77 -11.24 9.88
CA GLN A 99 6.22 -9.96 9.31
C GLN A 99 5.12 -8.89 9.36
N PHE A 100 3.83 -9.26 9.40
CA PHE A 100 2.73 -8.30 9.52
C PHE A 100 2.54 -7.73 10.93
N ILE A 101 3.00 -8.46 11.95
CA ILE A 101 2.92 -8.05 13.35
C ILE A 101 4.26 -7.58 13.92
N GLU A 102 5.30 -7.49 13.09
CA GLU A 102 6.58 -6.92 13.51
C GLU A 102 6.45 -5.42 13.79
N ARG A 103 7.01 -5.00 14.94
CA ARG A 103 7.00 -3.59 15.34
C ARG A 103 7.91 -2.70 14.50
N ARG A 104 8.96 -3.26 13.90
CA ARG A 104 10.04 -2.52 13.25
C ARG A 104 9.86 -2.49 11.74
N GLN A 105 9.71 -1.30 11.17
CA GLN A 105 9.56 -1.12 9.72
C GLN A 105 10.90 -1.02 8.97
N ARG A 106 11.88 -0.31 9.55
CA ARG A 106 13.16 -0.01 8.88
C ARG A 106 14.07 -1.24 8.77
N ASN A 107 14.84 -1.30 7.69
CA ASN A 107 15.88 -2.31 7.49
C ASN A 107 17.18 -1.88 8.17
N ARG A 108 17.46 -2.36 9.38
CA ARG A 108 18.72 -2.01 10.08
C ARG A 108 19.97 -2.55 9.39
N ALA A 109 19.87 -3.70 8.72
CA ALA A 109 20.99 -4.27 8.00
C ALA A 109 21.35 -3.47 6.74
N ALA A 110 20.42 -2.67 6.22
CA ALA A 110 20.66 -1.79 5.09
C ALA A 110 21.63 -0.65 5.41
N ILE A 111 21.62 -0.13 6.64
CA ILE A 111 22.48 1.00 7.05
C ILE A 111 23.96 0.69 6.80
N ALA A 112 24.40 -0.55 7.07
CA ALA A 112 25.79 -0.96 6.87
C ALA A 112 26.21 -1.06 5.39
N LYS A 113 25.24 -1.04 4.46
CA LYS A 113 25.46 -1.20 3.01
C LYS A 113 25.08 0.04 2.21
N SER A 114 24.30 0.92 2.80
CA SER A 114 23.82 2.14 2.15
C SER A 114 24.92 3.20 2.15
N PRO A 115 24.99 4.05 1.11
CA PRO A 115 25.86 5.23 1.14
C PRO A 115 25.38 6.31 2.13
N PHE A 116 24.21 6.14 2.75
CA PHE A 116 23.64 7.08 3.72
C PHE A 116 23.67 6.51 5.14
N ASP A 117 23.98 7.37 6.11
CA ASP A 117 24.01 7.00 7.54
C ASP A 117 22.62 6.66 8.11
N SER A 118 21.57 7.15 7.47
CA SER A 118 20.17 6.96 7.88
C SER A 118 19.19 7.17 6.73
N LEU A 119 17.94 6.78 6.96
CA LEU A 119 16.84 7.05 6.03
C LEU A 119 16.60 8.55 5.87
N GLU A 120 16.67 9.31 6.97
CA GLU A 120 16.57 10.76 7.00
C GLU A 120 17.69 11.42 6.19
N ALA A 121 18.93 10.91 6.29
CA ALA A 121 20.05 11.40 5.48
C ALA A 121 19.83 11.17 3.98
N ALA A 122 19.27 10.01 3.59
CA ALA A 122 18.91 9.74 2.20
C ALA A 122 17.83 10.70 1.69
N VAL A 123 16.80 10.99 2.50
CA VAL A 123 15.73 11.93 2.17
C VAL A 123 16.24 13.37 2.10
N ALA A 124 17.10 13.79 3.04
CA ALA A 124 17.72 15.11 3.01
C ALA A 124 18.62 15.28 1.77
N SER A 125 19.38 14.26 1.39
CA SER A 125 20.16 14.25 0.15
C SER A 125 19.26 14.38 -1.08
N ALA A 126 18.13 13.66 -1.12
CA ALA A 126 17.15 13.78 -2.20
C ALA A 126 16.56 15.19 -2.29
N ALA A 127 16.28 15.85 -1.17
CA ALA A 127 15.77 17.21 -1.16
C ALA A 127 16.79 18.22 -1.72
N ALA A 128 18.08 18.04 -1.42
CA ALA A 128 19.14 18.92 -1.91
C ALA A 128 19.46 18.71 -3.40
N ASN A 129 19.46 17.45 -3.86
CA ASN A 129 19.96 17.08 -5.20
C ASN A 129 18.85 16.69 -6.19
N GLY A 130 17.60 16.60 -5.73
CA GLY A 130 16.50 15.98 -6.45
C GLY A 130 16.46 14.45 -6.28
N LEU A 131 15.28 13.87 -6.46
CA LEU A 131 15.10 12.42 -6.33
C LEU A 131 15.61 11.67 -7.57
N SER A 132 16.80 11.08 -7.46
CA SER A 132 17.34 10.16 -8.47
C SER A 132 16.78 8.74 -8.31
N ARG A 133 16.96 7.88 -9.33
CA ARG A 133 16.54 6.47 -9.27
C ARG A 133 17.30 5.71 -8.18
N GLU A 134 18.59 6.00 -8.04
CA GLU A 134 19.47 5.40 -7.03
C GLU A 134 19.03 5.82 -5.63
N THR A 135 18.79 7.11 -5.42
CA THR A 135 18.34 7.63 -4.11
C THR A 135 16.95 7.10 -3.75
N ALA A 136 16.05 6.99 -4.72
CA ALA A 136 14.74 6.35 -4.54
C ALA A 136 14.86 4.87 -4.13
N ALA A 137 15.78 4.13 -4.73
CA ALA A 137 16.06 2.74 -4.38
C ALA A 137 16.65 2.62 -2.97
N GLU A 138 17.57 3.51 -2.59
CA GLU A 138 18.16 3.55 -1.24
C GLU A 138 17.13 3.90 -0.16
N ILE A 139 16.27 4.91 -0.40
CA ILE A 139 15.15 5.25 0.50
C ILE A 139 14.26 4.02 0.71
N SER A 140 13.95 3.29 -0.37
CA SER A 140 13.15 2.07 -0.31
C SER A 140 13.84 0.98 0.51
N TYR A 141 15.14 0.77 0.27
CA TYR A 141 15.95 -0.23 0.93
C TYR A 141 16.06 0.01 2.44
N LEU A 142 16.36 1.25 2.84
CA LEU A 142 16.43 1.69 4.24
C LEU A 142 15.06 1.64 4.94
N ALA A 143 13.98 1.97 4.23
CA ALA A 143 12.61 1.87 4.73
C ALA A 143 12.08 0.43 4.87
N GLY A 144 12.85 -0.57 4.42
CA GLY A 144 12.44 -1.98 4.47
C GLY A 144 11.36 -2.35 3.46
N VAL A 145 11.26 -1.61 2.35
CA VAL A 145 10.32 -1.91 1.26
C VAL A 145 11.09 -2.36 0.01
N LYS A 146 10.49 -3.30 -0.73
CA LYS A 146 11.08 -3.81 -1.96
C LYS A 146 11.07 -2.73 -3.05
N PRO A 147 12.03 -2.76 -4.01
CA PRO A 147 12.17 -1.69 -5.00
C PRO A 147 10.89 -1.37 -5.78
N LEU A 148 10.09 -2.38 -6.14
CA LEU A 148 8.84 -2.18 -6.88
C LEU A 148 7.77 -1.44 -6.06
N THR A 149 7.60 -1.81 -4.79
CA THR A 149 6.72 -1.10 -3.85
C THR A 149 7.20 0.33 -3.63
N GLY A 150 8.50 0.50 -3.43
CA GLY A 150 9.13 1.82 -3.30
C GLY A 150 8.86 2.71 -4.50
N ALA A 151 9.10 2.20 -5.71
CA ALA A 151 8.81 2.93 -6.96
C ALA A 151 7.32 3.29 -7.09
N LYS A 152 6.39 2.38 -6.73
CA LYS A 152 4.94 2.67 -6.74
C LYS A 152 4.57 3.79 -5.76
N ILE A 153 5.12 3.76 -4.55
CA ILE A 153 4.89 4.78 -3.52
C ILE A 153 5.44 6.14 -3.96
N LEU A 154 6.70 6.18 -4.40
CA LEU A 154 7.40 7.40 -4.78
C LEU A 154 6.84 8.02 -6.07
N GLY A 155 6.32 7.19 -6.97
CA GLY A 155 5.69 7.61 -8.22
C GLY A 155 4.20 7.97 -8.12
N ASP A 156 3.55 7.78 -6.96
CA ASP A 156 2.11 8.04 -6.84
C ASP A 156 1.78 9.54 -6.97
N PRO A 157 0.91 9.96 -7.90
CA PRO A 157 0.66 11.38 -8.15
C PRO A 157 -0.06 12.09 -6.99
N GLY A 158 -0.87 11.37 -6.21
CA GLY A 158 -1.56 11.93 -5.05
C GLY A 158 -0.63 12.19 -3.87
N GLY A 159 0.37 11.33 -3.69
CA GLY A 159 1.42 11.47 -2.68
C GLY A 159 1.02 11.03 -1.27
N GLU A 160 -0.24 10.63 -1.04
CA GLU A 160 -0.66 10.06 0.24
C GLU A 160 0.18 8.84 0.67
N PRO A 161 0.67 7.97 -0.24
CA PRO A 161 1.64 6.92 0.11
C PRO A 161 2.96 7.43 0.73
N LEU A 162 3.39 8.66 0.42
CA LEU A 162 4.58 9.27 1.03
C LEU A 162 4.35 9.52 2.51
N ALA A 163 3.18 10.05 2.87
CA ALA A 163 2.79 10.21 4.27
C ALA A 163 2.79 8.88 5.02
N ILE A 164 2.27 7.81 4.40
CA ILE A 164 2.25 6.46 4.98
C ILE A 164 3.68 5.92 5.16
N LEU A 165 4.55 6.08 4.15
CA LEU A 165 5.96 5.69 4.23
C LEU A 165 6.67 6.39 5.39
N CYS A 166 6.54 7.72 5.47
CA CYS A 166 7.15 8.52 6.54
C CYS A 166 6.61 8.10 7.91
N LYS A 167 5.29 7.98 8.07
CA LYS A 167 4.67 7.62 9.34
C LYS A 167 5.06 6.21 9.80
N ALA A 168 5.03 5.23 8.89
CA ALA A 168 5.37 3.83 9.20
C ALA A 168 6.83 3.64 9.61
N THR A 169 7.73 4.44 9.01
CA THR A 169 9.17 4.41 9.31
C THR A 169 9.55 5.33 10.47
N GLY A 170 8.64 6.15 11.00
CA GLY A 170 8.90 7.08 12.09
C GLY A 170 9.64 8.36 11.67
N MET A 171 9.65 8.68 10.38
CA MET A 171 10.14 9.97 9.88
C MET A 171 9.18 11.10 10.24
N GLY A 172 9.72 12.28 10.50
CA GLY A 172 8.98 13.47 10.91
C GLY A 172 8.34 14.22 9.74
N ARG A 173 7.61 15.30 10.07
CA ARG A 173 7.00 16.19 9.07
C ARG A 173 8.05 16.84 8.15
N MET A 174 9.20 17.23 8.69
CA MET A 174 10.29 17.81 7.91
C MET A 174 10.83 16.84 6.86
N ASP A 175 10.93 15.55 7.18
CA ASP A 175 11.36 14.52 6.22
C ASP A 175 10.31 14.33 5.12
N LEU A 176 9.02 14.38 5.46
CA LEU A 176 7.93 14.32 4.49
C LEU A 176 7.96 15.52 3.53
N GLU A 177 8.21 16.73 4.05
CA GLU A 177 8.43 17.94 3.24
C GLU A 177 9.63 17.79 2.31
N ASN A 178 10.76 17.33 2.83
CA ASN A 178 11.97 17.08 2.06
C ASN A 178 11.72 16.07 0.93
N LEU A 179 11.01 14.98 1.22
CA LEU A 179 10.65 13.97 0.22
C LEU A 179 9.71 14.56 -0.84
N TRP A 180 8.70 15.34 -0.44
CA TRP A 180 7.79 16.03 -1.37
C TRP A 180 8.53 16.99 -2.31
N ARG A 181 9.41 17.84 -1.77
CA ARG A 181 10.24 18.79 -2.53
C ARG A 181 11.23 18.09 -3.46
N SER A 182 11.83 16.98 -3.03
CA SER A 182 12.76 16.20 -3.86
C SER A 182 12.15 15.73 -5.18
N MET A 183 10.82 15.56 -5.19
CA MET A 183 10.02 15.15 -6.37
C MET A 183 9.52 16.34 -7.18
N ARG A 184 9.96 17.58 -6.86
CA ARG A 184 9.56 18.83 -7.52
C ARG A 184 8.04 19.08 -7.49
N ARG A 185 7.36 18.64 -6.44
CA ARG A 185 5.93 18.86 -6.27
C ARG A 185 5.67 20.20 -5.58
N PRO A 186 4.65 20.98 -5.98
CA PRO A 186 4.37 22.28 -5.39
C PRO A 186 3.75 22.13 -3.99
N GLU A 187 4.20 22.95 -3.04
CA GLU A 187 3.56 23.09 -1.71
C GLU A 187 2.50 24.18 -1.69
N ARG A 188 2.56 25.12 -2.65
CA ARG A 188 1.63 26.23 -2.80
C ARG A 188 1.06 26.31 -4.20
N THR A 189 -0.15 26.86 -4.33
CA THR A 189 -0.73 27.26 -5.62
C THR A 189 -0.06 28.54 -6.13
N GLU A 190 -0.37 28.94 -7.37
CA GLU A 190 0.10 30.21 -7.96
C GLU A 190 -0.31 31.43 -7.11
N ASP A 191 -1.49 31.38 -6.49
CA ASP A 191 -2.01 32.41 -5.57
C ASP A 191 -1.36 32.35 -4.16
N GLY A 192 -0.37 31.50 -3.95
CA GLY A 192 0.34 31.34 -2.69
C GLY A 192 -0.43 30.57 -1.59
N LEU A 193 -1.62 30.05 -1.88
CA LEU A 193 -2.40 29.20 -0.96
C LEU A 193 -1.74 27.82 -0.82
N LEU A 194 -2.06 27.06 0.23
CA LEU A 194 -1.58 25.70 0.39
C LEU A 194 -2.08 24.82 -0.77
N HIS A 195 -1.17 24.09 -1.42
CA HIS A 195 -1.55 23.25 -2.56
C HIS A 195 -2.47 22.11 -2.08
N PRO A 196 -3.65 21.86 -2.70
CA PRO A 196 -4.60 20.87 -2.21
C PRO A 196 -4.03 19.45 -2.10
N ALA A 197 -3.13 19.06 -3.01
CA ALA A 197 -2.46 17.76 -2.90
C ALA A 197 -1.53 17.69 -1.67
N TRP A 198 -0.82 18.77 -1.39
CA TRP A 198 0.07 18.84 -0.23
C TRP A 198 -0.73 18.84 1.08
N GLU A 199 -1.83 19.58 1.13
CA GLU A 199 -2.78 19.55 2.27
C GLU A 199 -3.30 18.14 2.56
N ARG A 200 -3.67 17.38 1.51
CA ARG A 200 -4.10 15.98 1.67
C ARG A 200 -3.00 15.07 2.21
N VAL A 201 -1.76 15.25 1.75
CA VAL A 201 -0.60 14.48 2.24
C VAL A 201 -0.36 14.78 3.71
N LEU A 202 -0.36 16.05 4.11
CA LEU A 202 -0.24 16.46 5.51
C LEU A 202 -1.38 15.90 6.37
N THR A 203 -2.62 15.98 5.88
CA THR A 203 -3.80 15.42 6.57
C THR A 203 -3.66 13.91 6.76
N THR A 204 -3.18 13.20 5.74
CA THR A 204 -2.95 11.75 5.81
C THR A 204 -1.90 11.39 6.85
N TYR A 205 -0.79 12.15 6.89
CA TYR A 205 0.28 11.94 7.88
C TYR A 205 -0.21 12.13 9.31
N GLU A 206 -1.02 13.16 9.55
CA GLU A 206 -1.54 13.47 10.89
C GLU A 206 -2.63 12.49 11.35
N MET A 207 -3.55 12.13 10.45
CA MET A 207 -4.67 11.27 10.77
C MET A 207 -4.27 9.81 11.08
N LEU A 208 -3.20 9.32 10.45
CA LEU A 208 -2.83 7.91 10.56
C LEU A 208 -1.89 7.66 11.75
N ALA A 209 -2.24 6.71 12.61
CA ALA A 209 -1.34 6.23 13.65
C ALA A 209 -0.17 5.43 13.04
N VAL A 210 0.97 5.39 13.75
CA VAL A 210 2.20 4.72 13.28
C VAL A 210 1.97 3.24 12.98
N ASP A 211 1.29 2.53 13.87
CA ASP A 211 1.03 1.09 13.73
C ASP A 211 0.09 0.78 12.55
N ARG A 212 -0.94 1.61 12.32
CA ARG A 212 -1.82 1.51 11.14
C ARG A 212 -1.04 1.76 9.85
N ALA A 213 -0.18 2.78 9.83
CA ALA A 213 0.70 3.05 8.69
C ALA A 213 1.62 1.86 8.38
N GLN A 214 2.16 1.21 9.41
CA GLN A 214 2.97 -0.01 9.25
C GLN A 214 2.15 -1.16 8.65
N THR A 215 0.93 -1.40 9.13
CA THR A 215 0.05 -2.45 8.54
C THR A 215 -0.21 -2.20 7.06
N VAL A 216 -0.55 -0.96 6.69
CA VAL A 216 -0.79 -0.58 5.28
C VAL A 216 0.47 -0.78 4.44
N LEU A 217 1.62 -0.27 4.89
CA LEU A 217 2.88 -0.36 4.16
C LEU A 217 3.35 -1.80 3.98
N ARG A 218 3.21 -2.64 5.01
CA ARG A 218 3.55 -4.08 4.94
C ARG A 218 2.64 -4.81 3.96
N TYR A 219 1.34 -4.51 3.98
CA TYR A 219 0.42 -5.08 3.00
C TYR A 219 0.82 -4.71 1.58
N TRP A 220 1.09 -3.44 1.29
CA TRP A 220 1.57 -3.03 -0.04
C TRP A 220 2.91 -3.65 -0.42
N ASN A 221 3.84 -3.75 0.53
CA ASN A 221 5.13 -4.39 0.29
C ASN A 221 4.95 -5.86 -0.07
N TRP A 222 4.06 -6.56 0.62
CA TRP A 222 3.76 -7.95 0.35
C TRP A 222 2.99 -8.14 -0.95
N SER A 223 1.86 -7.46 -1.13
CA SER A 223 1.01 -7.65 -2.29
C SER A 223 1.80 -7.36 -3.56
N LEU A 224 2.30 -6.13 -3.73
CA LEU A 224 3.00 -5.67 -4.94
C LEU A 224 4.24 -6.50 -5.28
N SER A 225 4.86 -7.17 -4.30
CA SER A 225 6.01 -8.03 -4.56
C SER A 225 5.68 -9.51 -4.74
N SER A 226 4.47 -9.93 -4.38
CA SER A 226 4.03 -11.33 -4.58
C SER A 226 3.78 -11.62 -6.07
N ALA A 227 3.57 -10.60 -6.90
CA ALA A 227 3.30 -10.79 -8.33
C ALA A 227 4.51 -11.12 -9.23
N LEU A 228 5.71 -11.26 -8.65
CA LEU A 228 6.95 -11.44 -9.44
C LEU A 228 7.19 -12.89 -9.89
N THR A 229 6.17 -13.74 -9.95
CA THR A 229 6.33 -15.06 -10.58
C THR A 229 6.41 -14.88 -12.10
N PRO A 230 7.29 -15.62 -12.82
CA PRO A 230 7.41 -15.51 -14.27
C PRO A 230 6.07 -15.71 -15.00
N ALA A 231 5.24 -16.64 -14.51
CA ALA A 231 3.92 -16.92 -15.04
C ALA A 231 2.96 -15.71 -14.94
N LEU A 232 2.90 -15.06 -13.77
CA LEU A 232 2.01 -13.91 -13.58
C LEU A 232 2.52 -12.65 -14.30
N MET A 233 3.84 -12.45 -14.39
CA MET A 233 4.43 -11.40 -15.23
C MET A 233 4.11 -11.59 -16.71
N GLN A 234 3.97 -12.84 -17.17
CA GLN A 234 3.53 -13.16 -18.53
C GLN A 234 2.04 -12.85 -18.70
N ALA A 235 1.19 -13.27 -17.76
CA ALA A 235 -0.26 -12.99 -17.77
C ALA A 235 -0.57 -11.47 -17.79
N ILE A 236 0.15 -10.67 -16.97
CA ILE A 236 0.03 -9.20 -16.97
C ILE A 236 0.36 -8.61 -18.35
N ARG A 237 1.35 -9.16 -19.06
CA ARG A 237 1.78 -8.68 -20.38
C ARG A 237 0.88 -9.17 -21.51
N SER A 238 0.34 -10.38 -21.43
CA SER A 238 -0.56 -10.94 -22.44
C SER A 238 -2.00 -10.43 -22.30
N GLY A 239 -2.36 -9.86 -21.15
CA GLY A 239 -3.73 -9.42 -20.87
C GLY A 239 -4.69 -10.59 -20.62
N GLU A 240 -4.18 -11.82 -20.50
CA GLU A 240 -4.97 -13.01 -20.23
C GLU A 240 -5.33 -13.08 -18.75
N SER A 241 -6.63 -13.13 -18.45
CA SER A 241 -7.18 -13.28 -17.10
C SER A 241 -7.64 -14.69 -16.78
N ASP A 242 -7.35 -15.68 -17.63
CA ASP A 242 -7.74 -17.07 -17.38
C ASP A 242 -6.97 -17.62 -16.16
N GLY A 243 -7.71 -18.21 -15.22
CA GLY A 243 -7.14 -18.79 -13.99
C GLY A 243 -7.07 -17.85 -12.77
N LEU A 244 -7.83 -16.76 -12.73
CA LEU A 244 -7.89 -15.86 -11.55
C LEU A 244 -8.08 -16.59 -10.20
N ASP A 245 -8.79 -17.72 -10.21
CA ASP A 245 -9.06 -18.55 -9.02
C ASP A 245 -7.83 -19.34 -8.54
N GLU A 246 -6.83 -19.57 -9.39
CA GLU A 246 -5.60 -20.30 -9.04
C GLU A 246 -4.58 -19.44 -8.28
N TYR A 247 -4.71 -18.12 -8.38
CA TYR A 247 -3.80 -17.18 -7.71
C TYR A 247 -4.19 -16.94 -6.24
N SER A 248 -3.22 -16.64 -5.40
CA SER A 248 -3.49 -16.15 -4.05
C SER A 248 -4.03 -14.71 -4.09
N ALA A 249 -4.78 -14.31 -3.06
CA ALA A 249 -5.31 -12.93 -2.97
C ALA A 249 -4.24 -11.81 -3.14
N PRO A 250 -3.00 -11.95 -2.62
CA PRO A 250 -1.91 -10.99 -2.84
C PRO A 250 -1.38 -10.93 -4.27
N GLU A 251 -1.34 -12.08 -4.96
CA GLU A 251 -0.95 -12.15 -6.37
C GLU A 251 -1.99 -11.45 -7.24
N ARG A 252 -3.27 -11.74 -7.01
CA ARG A 252 -4.38 -11.02 -7.65
C ARG A 252 -4.31 -9.52 -7.37
N ALA A 253 -4.11 -9.14 -6.11
CA ALA A 253 -3.97 -7.76 -5.67
C ALA A 253 -2.88 -7.00 -6.45
N ALA A 254 -1.71 -7.61 -6.59
CA ALA A 254 -0.60 -6.98 -7.29
C ALA A 254 -0.76 -6.97 -8.80
N MET A 255 -1.34 -8.03 -9.39
CA MET A 255 -1.74 -8.02 -10.79
C MET A 255 -2.61 -6.79 -11.09
N MET A 256 -3.65 -6.55 -10.27
CA MET A 256 -4.53 -5.40 -10.44
C MET A 256 -3.80 -4.06 -10.25
N ALA A 257 -2.97 -3.92 -9.21
CA ALA A 257 -2.30 -2.66 -8.89
C ALA A 257 -1.13 -2.31 -9.85
N LEU A 258 -0.56 -3.31 -10.53
CA LEU A 258 0.61 -3.15 -11.40
C LEU A 258 0.28 -3.22 -12.90
N ALA A 259 -0.91 -3.65 -13.29
CA ALA A 259 -1.26 -3.83 -14.71
C ALA A 259 -1.06 -2.58 -15.58
N GLU A 260 -1.25 -1.36 -15.05
CA GLU A 260 -0.97 -0.10 -15.78
C GLU A 260 0.53 0.22 -15.88
N ASN A 261 1.35 -0.29 -14.96
CA ASN A 261 2.79 -0.05 -14.96
C ASN A 261 3.53 -0.93 -15.99
N PHE A 262 2.92 -2.04 -16.42
CA PHE A 262 3.51 -3.03 -17.33
C PHE A 262 2.66 -3.28 -18.59
N GLY A 263 1.40 -2.85 -18.61
CA GLY A 263 0.54 -2.87 -19.79
C GLY A 263 1.02 -1.84 -20.80
N ARG A 264 1.13 -2.27 -22.05
CA ARG A 264 1.36 -1.37 -23.20
C ARG A 264 0.15 -0.47 -23.44
#